data_AF-A0A183F4W6-F1
#
_entry.id   AF-A0A183F4W6-F1
#
_cell.length_a   1.000
_cell.length_b   1.000
_cell.length_c   1.000
_cell.angle_alpha   90.00
_cell.angle_beta   90.00
_cell.angle_gamma   90.00
#
_symmetry.space_group_name_H-M   'P 1'
#
loop_
_entity.id
_entity.type
_entity.pdbx_description
1 polymer ?
#
loop_
_entity_poly.entity_id
_entity_poly.type
_entity_poly.pdbx_seq_one_letter_code
_entity_poly.pdbx_strand_id
1 'polypeptide(L)'
;MDVLPTLDVVRRDGAEPASRFFRDRPALKKYDTLSDVEFRKDFRFTRRVFYEICAMFQVDLEPVGGKRTCMTVADKVAMSIHALGRNVMQSNSARLTWSHQRTASRVPMAFVRTINKRAAQFIRWPGSRECEELRRLFFCKYGLPEVVGIIDGTYCRILRPAHNEQGLVCRNGYHSLNVGMVVDYHKKVRWVCAYWLGSAYESRQGVRKHSLGRLRICSRDVFAEVREYAED
;
A
#
# COMPACT_ATOMS: atom_id res chain seq x y z
N MET A 1 -39.26 -36.34 7.29
CA MET A 1 -39.31 -35.45 6.11
C MET A 1 -38.37 -36.03 5.08
N ASP A 2 -38.92 -36.48 3.96
CA ASP A 2 -38.17 -37.13 2.89
C ASP A 2 -37.28 -36.10 2.16
N VAL A 3 -35.99 -36.37 2.07
CA VAL A 3 -34.98 -35.48 1.44
C VAL A 3 -34.82 -35.73 -0.07
N LEU A 4 -35.43 -36.81 -0.57
CA LEU A 4 -35.40 -37.22 -1.97
C LEU A 4 -36.14 -36.26 -2.93
N PRO A 5 -37.30 -35.66 -2.58
CA PRO A 5 -37.98 -34.70 -3.44
C PRO A 5 -37.16 -33.44 -3.70
N THR A 6 -36.35 -33.01 -2.73
CA THR A 6 -35.49 -31.82 -2.84
C THR A 6 -34.30 -32.06 -3.78
N LEU A 7 -33.77 -33.28 -3.82
CA LEU A 7 -32.68 -33.65 -4.74
C LEU A 7 -33.13 -33.72 -6.20
N ASP A 8 -34.39 -34.07 -6.45
CA ASP A 8 -34.95 -34.11 -7.82
C ASP A 8 -35.24 -32.71 -8.38
N VAL A 9 -35.55 -31.72 -7.54
CA VAL A 9 -35.63 -30.31 -7.96
C VAL A 9 -34.26 -29.79 -8.40
N VAL A 10 -33.20 -30.08 -7.63
CA VAL A 10 -31.83 -29.68 -7.98
C VAL A 10 -31.32 -30.38 -9.24
N ARG A 11 -31.76 -31.62 -9.50
CA ARG A 11 -31.42 -32.36 -10.73
C ARG A 11 -32.20 -31.90 -11.96
N ARG A 12 -33.46 -31.47 -11.81
CA ARG A 12 -34.27 -30.93 -12.92
C ARG A 12 -33.85 -29.51 -13.32
N ASP A 13 -33.41 -28.68 -12.37
CA ASP A 13 -32.97 -27.31 -12.63
C ASP A 13 -31.46 -27.18 -12.95
N GLY A 14 -30.74 -28.30 -13.03
CA GLY A 14 -29.28 -28.35 -13.20
C GLY A 14 -28.76 -28.02 -14.60
N ALA A 15 -29.62 -27.67 -15.57
CA ALA A 15 -29.24 -27.50 -16.97
C ALA A 15 -29.37 -26.07 -17.52
N GLU A 16 -29.91 -25.12 -16.76
CA GLU A 16 -29.95 -23.71 -17.17
C GLU A 16 -28.91 -22.92 -16.38
N PRO A 17 -27.88 -22.33 -17.01
CA PRO A 17 -26.94 -21.47 -16.30
C PRO A 17 -27.73 -20.33 -15.66
N ALA A 18 -27.77 -20.30 -14.32
CA ALA A 18 -28.48 -19.29 -13.55
C ALA A 18 -28.30 -17.90 -14.18
N SER A 19 -29.41 -17.26 -14.54
CA SER A 19 -29.38 -15.96 -15.19
C SER A 19 -28.57 -15.00 -14.34
N ARG A 20 -27.52 -14.42 -14.94
CA ARG A 20 -26.65 -13.50 -14.20
C ARG A 20 -27.40 -12.20 -13.97
N PHE A 21 -27.93 -12.03 -12.77
CA PHE A 21 -28.47 -10.75 -12.32
C PHE A 21 -27.32 -9.77 -12.08
N PHE A 22 -27.12 -8.85 -13.01
CA PHE A 22 -26.20 -7.74 -12.83
C PHE A 22 -26.91 -6.65 -12.04
N ARG A 23 -26.33 -6.23 -10.91
CA ARG A 23 -26.78 -5.03 -10.20
C ARG A 23 -26.36 -3.81 -11.01
N ASP A 24 -27.31 -2.92 -11.24
CA ASP A 24 -26.99 -1.61 -11.81
C ASP A 24 -26.06 -0.86 -10.85
N ARG A 25 -24.91 -0.43 -11.39
CA ARG A 25 -24.05 0.48 -10.66
C ARG A 25 -24.66 1.87 -10.74
N PRO A 26 -24.70 2.63 -9.63
CA PRO A 26 -25.20 3.99 -9.68
C PRO A 26 -24.41 4.78 -10.74
N ALA A 27 -25.14 5.57 -11.53
CA ALA A 27 -24.57 6.43 -12.56
C ALA A 27 -23.59 7.44 -11.94
N LEU A 28 -23.92 7.94 -10.75
CA LEU A 28 -23.07 8.83 -9.96
C LEU A 28 -22.21 8.01 -9.00
N LYS A 29 -20.88 8.12 -9.13
CA LYS A 29 -19.94 7.41 -8.27
C LYS A 29 -19.74 8.16 -6.98
N LYS A 30 -19.55 7.45 -5.86
CA LYS A 30 -19.35 8.09 -4.56
C LYS A 30 -18.17 9.08 -4.57
N TYR A 31 -17.10 8.81 -5.31
CA TYR A 31 -16.00 9.78 -5.41
C TYR A 31 -16.39 11.05 -6.16
N ASP A 32 -17.38 11.06 -7.06
CA ASP A 32 -17.84 12.26 -7.77
C ASP A 32 -18.82 13.11 -6.93
N THR A 33 -19.53 12.50 -5.98
CA THR A 33 -20.58 13.18 -5.20
C THR A 33 -20.12 13.87 -3.93
N LEU A 34 -18.95 13.49 -3.40
CA LEU A 34 -18.47 14.03 -2.13
C LEU A 34 -18.09 15.52 -2.25
N SER A 35 -18.16 16.28 -1.16
CA SER A 35 -17.45 17.56 -1.09
C SER A 35 -15.93 17.33 -1.11
N ASP A 36 -15.14 18.35 -1.43
CA ASP A 36 -13.67 18.24 -1.41
C ASP A 36 -13.12 17.89 -0.02
N VAL A 37 -13.79 18.35 1.03
CA VAL A 37 -13.43 18.05 2.43
C VAL A 37 -13.66 16.56 2.72
N GLU A 38 -14.83 16.03 2.37
CA GLU A 38 -15.15 14.62 2.56
C GLU A 38 -14.29 13.72 1.66
N PHE A 39 -14.06 14.14 0.42
CA PHE A 39 -13.18 13.44 -0.51
C PHE A 39 -11.77 13.29 0.09
N ARG A 40 -11.21 14.39 0.60
CA ARG A 40 -9.88 14.37 1.23
C ARG A 40 -9.86 13.52 2.51
N LYS A 41 -10.96 13.48 3.26
CA LYS A 41 -11.10 12.61 4.44
C LYS A 41 -11.13 11.13 4.07
N ASP A 42 -11.90 10.76 3.05
CA ASP A 42 -12.08 9.36 2.64
C ASP A 42 -10.92 8.82 1.80
N PHE A 43 -10.35 9.64 0.91
CA PHE A 43 -9.28 9.23 -0.01
C PHE A 43 -7.88 9.72 0.37
N ARG A 44 -7.73 10.59 1.38
CA ARG A 44 -6.44 11.19 1.82
C ARG A 44 -5.74 12.09 0.79
N PHE A 45 -6.31 12.25 -0.39
CA PHE A 45 -5.79 13.08 -1.47
C PHE A 45 -6.78 14.17 -1.88
N THR A 46 -6.31 15.19 -2.58
CA THR A 46 -7.19 16.11 -3.30
C THR A 46 -7.72 15.41 -4.55
N ARG A 47 -8.86 15.89 -5.09
CA ARG A 47 -9.42 15.37 -6.36
C ARG A 47 -8.41 15.43 -7.51
N ARG A 48 -7.68 16.55 -7.61
CA ARG A 48 -6.61 16.73 -8.60
C ARG A 48 -5.60 15.58 -8.55
N VAL A 49 -5.02 15.32 -7.38
CA VAL A 49 -4.03 14.25 -7.19
C VAL A 49 -4.64 12.88 -7.47
N PHE A 50 -5.90 12.65 -7.08
CA PHE A 50 -6.60 11.42 -7.40
C PHE A 50 -6.70 11.15 -8.90
N TYR A 51 -7.10 12.13 -9.71
CA TYR A 51 -7.18 11.95 -11.16
C TYR A 51 -5.81 11.90 -11.84
N GLU A 52 -4.78 12.54 -11.27
CA GLU A 52 -3.39 12.35 -11.70
C GLU A 52 -2.93 10.91 -11.51
N ILE A 53 -3.27 10.29 -10.37
CA ILE A 53 -3.01 8.86 -10.13
C ILE A 53 -3.79 8.00 -11.14
N CYS A 54 -5.05 8.34 -11.43
CA CYS A 54 -5.85 7.61 -12.42
C CYS A 54 -5.20 7.67 -13.81
N ALA A 55 -4.78 8.86 -14.26
CA ALA A 55 -4.09 9.02 -15.53
C ALA A 55 -2.78 8.23 -15.59
N MET A 56 -1.99 8.28 -14.51
CA MET A 56 -0.73 7.53 -14.41
C MET A 56 -0.92 6.02 -14.51
N PHE A 57 -2.05 5.51 -14.01
CA PHE A 57 -2.34 4.08 -13.88
C PHE A 57 -3.22 3.56 -15.01
N GLN A 58 -3.61 4.43 -15.95
CA GLN A 58 -4.56 4.11 -17.02
C GLN A 58 -4.16 2.83 -17.75
N VAL A 59 -2.93 2.75 -18.26
CA VAL A 59 -2.44 1.60 -19.05
C VAL A 59 -2.46 0.28 -18.27
N ASP A 60 -2.09 0.29 -16.98
CA ASP A 60 -1.99 -0.95 -16.20
C ASP A 60 -3.33 -1.42 -15.63
N LEU A 61 -4.26 -0.50 -15.39
CA LEU A 61 -5.54 -0.78 -14.73
C LEU A 61 -6.73 -0.72 -15.69
N GLU A 62 -6.54 -0.45 -16.97
CA GLU A 62 -7.63 -0.48 -17.93
C GLU A 62 -8.30 -1.86 -18.00
N PRO A 63 -9.63 -1.95 -18.11
CA PRO A 63 -10.31 -3.23 -18.29
C PRO A 63 -9.96 -3.86 -19.63
N VAL A 64 -9.57 -5.13 -19.59
CA VAL A 64 -9.45 -5.95 -20.80
C VAL A 64 -10.86 -6.35 -21.24
N GLY A 65 -11.38 -5.61 -22.23
CA GLY A 65 -12.72 -5.79 -22.80
C GLY A 65 -13.66 -4.65 -22.46
N GLY A 66 -14.20 -4.00 -23.50
CA GLY A 66 -15.09 -2.82 -23.42
C GLY A 66 -16.49 -3.09 -22.89
N LYS A 67 -16.66 -4.05 -21.98
CA LYS A 67 -17.96 -4.32 -21.35
C LYS A 67 -18.31 -3.15 -20.45
N ARG A 68 -19.53 -2.61 -20.60
CA ARG A 68 -20.06 -1.53 -19.74
C ARG A 68 -20.05 -1.86 -18.24
N THR A 69 -20.04 -3.15 -17.89
CA THR A 69 -19.99 -3.63 -16.49
C THR A 69 -18.58 -3.69 -15.90
N CYS A 70 -17.53 -3.42 -16.68
CA CYS A 70 -16.17 -3.35 -16.16
C CYS A 70 -15.99 -2.18 -15.16
N MET A 71 -15.08 -2.32 -14.21
CA MET A 71 -14.72 -1.19 -13.33
C MET A 71 -13.83 -0.22 -14.10
N THR A 72 -14.14 1.08 -14.05
CA THR A 72 -13.25 2.10 -14.60
C THR A 72 -11.93 2.14 -13.84
N VAL A 73 -10.91 2.79 -14.40
CA VAL A 73 -9.65 3.03 -13.69
C VAL A 73 -9.89 3.82 -12.41
N ALA A 74 -10.74 4.85 -12.46
CA ALA A 74 -11.14 5.62 -11.28
C ALA A 74 -11.81 4.75 -10.21
N ASP A 75 -12.72 3.84 -10.58
CA ASP A 75 -13.32 2.87 -9.65
C ASP A 75 -12.25 2.01 -8.97
N LYS A 76 -11.28 1.51 -9.74
CA LYS A 76 -10.20 0.66 -9.23
C LYS A 76 -9.26 1.43 -8.29
N VAL A 77 -8.89 2.66 -8.65
CA VAL A 77 -8.04 3.54 -7.85
C VAL A 77 -8.75 3.94 -6.56
N ALA A 78 -10.01 4.38 -6.63
CA ALA A 78 -10.82 4.76 -5.47
C ALA A 78 -10.94 3.63 -4.45
N MET A 79 -11.28 2.42 -4.91
CA MET A 79 -11.39 1.25 -4.04
C MET A 79 -10.06 0.90 -3.37
N SER A 80 -8.95 1.00 -4.11
CA SER A 80 -7.62 0.64 -3.61
C SER A 80 -7.12 1.66 -2.58
N ILE A 81 -7.24 2.95 -2.87
CA ILE A 81 -6.90 4.03 -1.93
C ILE A 81 -7.74 3.93 -0.67
N HIS A 82 -9.06 3.69 -0.81
CA HIS A 82 -9.94 3.55 0.35
C HIS A 82 -9.55 2.33 1.20
N ALA A 83 -9.25 1.19 0.58
CA ALA A 83 -8.81 -0.02 1.29
C ALA A 83 -7.49 0.19 2.04
N LEU A 84 -6.48 0.79 1.38
CA LEU A 84 -5.14 0.95 1.93
C LEU A 84 -5.01 2.13 2.91
N GLY A 85 -5.76 3.22 2.69
CA GLY A 85 -5.63 4.47 3.43
C GLY A 85 -6.54 4.63 4.66
N ARG A 86 -7.54 3.76 4.83
CA ARG A 86 -8.53 3.86 5.93
C ARG A 86 -8.50 2.68 6.90
N ASN A 87 -7.61 1.70 6.71
CA ASN A 87 -7.56 0.47 7.50
C ASN A 87 -8.97 -0.17 7.64
N VAL A 88 -9.67 -0.29 6.52
CA VAL A 88 -11.04 -0.82 6.45
C VAL A 88 -11.02 -2.23 5.89
N MET A 89 -12.04 -3.02 6.26
CA MET A 89 -12.27 -4.32 5.62
C MET A 89 -12.50 -4.14 4.12
N GLN A 90 -11.98 -5.06 3.31
CA GLN A 90 -12.12 -5.04 1.84
C GLN A 90 -13.59 -4.95 1.41
N SER A 91 -14.50 -5.56 2.17
CA SER A 91 -15.95 -5.53 1.93
C SER A 91 -16.53 -4.10 1.98
N ASN A 92 -16.00 -3.22 2.83
CA ASN A 92 -16.43 -1.82 2.90
C ASN A 92 -15.95 -1.04 1.66
N SER A 93 -14.74 -1.31 1.18
CA SER A 93 -14.25 -0.76 -0.09
C SER A 93 -14.99 -1.34 -1.31
N ALA A 94 -15.48 -2.58 -1.23
CA ALA A 94 -16.31 -3.17 -2.27
C ALA A 94 -17.64 -2.43 -2.43
N ARG A 95 -18.24 -2.00 -1.30
CA ARG A 95 -19.48 -1.22 -1.28
C ARG A 95 -19.32 0.15 -1.94
N LEU A 96 -18.14 0.77 -1.86
CA LEU A 96 -17.83 2.04 -2.54
C LEU A 96 -18.01 1.95 -4.07
N THR A 97 -17.79 0.76 -4.63
CA THR A 97 -17.78 0.53 -6.08
C THR A 97 -18.84 -0.46 -6.56
N TRP A 98 -19.73 -0.89 -5.66
CA TRP A 98 -20.74 -1.91 -5.93
C TRP A 98 -20.14 -3.17 -6.57
N SER A 99 -19.01 -3.63 -6.02
CA SER A 99 -18.27 -4.77 -6.53
C SER A 99 -18.38 -6.01 -5.62
N HIS A 100 -18.19 -7.20 -6.19
CA HIS A 100 -18.14 -8.44 -5.43
C HIS A 100 -16.83 -8.57 -4.64
N GLN A 101 -16.85 -9.35 -3.56
CA GLN A 101 -15.68 -9.60 -2.71
C GLN A 101 -14.44 -10.08 -3.50
N ARG A 102 -14.64 -10.93 -4.52
CA ARG A 102 -13.56 -11.39 -5.41
C ARG A 102 -12.86 -10.23 -6.12
N THR A 103 -13.62 -9.20 -6.54
CA THR A 103 -13.07 -8.00 -7.18
C THR A 103 -12.34 -7.12 -6.17
N ALA A 104 -12.91 -6.93 -4.98
CA ALA A 104 -12.30 -6.17 -3.90
C ALA A 104 -10.98 -6.78 -3.37
N SER A 105 -10.77 -8.08 -3.56
CA SER A 105 -9.49 -8.74 -3.28
C SER A 105 -8.46 -8.54 -4.40
N ARG A 106 -8.88 -8.63 -5.67
CA ARG A 106 -7.97 -8.59 -6.83
C ARG A 106 -7.49 -7.18 -7.18
N VAL A 107 -8.37 -6.20 -7.10
CA VAL A 107 -8.08 -4.84 -7.60
C VAL A 107 -7.03 -4.12 -6.74
N PRO A 108 -7.09 -4.10 -5.39
CA PRO A 108 -6.01 -3.52 -4.59
C PRO A 108 -4.66 -4.20 -4.86
N MET A 109 -4.63 -5.51 -5.09
CA MET A 109 -3.40 -6.22 -5.47
C MET A 109 -2.86 -5.76 -6.82
N ALA A 110 -3.72 -5.57 -7.82
CA ALA A 110 -3.32 -5.02 -9.11
C ALA A 110 -2.78 -3.58 -8.95
N PHE A 111 -3.46 -2.74 -8.16
CA PHE A 111 -3.03 -1.38 -7.84
C PHE A 111 -1.65 -1.34 -7.16
N VAL A 112 -1.42 -2.19 -6.15
CA VAL A 112 -0.12 -2.30 -5.47
C VAL A 112 0.98 -2.75 -6.44
N ARG A 113 0.70 -3.71 -7.33
CA ARG A 113 1.67 -4.11 -8.37
C ARG A 113 2.00 -2.94 -9.30
N THR A 114 1.00 -2.16 -9.71
CA THR A 114 1.19 -0.96 -10.54
C THR A 114 2.03 0.11 -9.85
N ILE A 115 1.84 0.31 -8.54
CA ILE A 115 2.70 1.17 -7.71
C ILE A 115 4.13 0.65 -7.71
N ASN A 116 4.31 -0.64 -7.41
CA ASN A 116 5.64 -1.23 -7.26
C ASN A 116 6.47 -1.12 -8.56
N LYS A 117 5.85 -1.28 -9.74
CA LYS A 117 6.51 -1.05 -11.04
C LYS A 117 7.10 0.36 -11.18
N ARG A 118 6.51 1.35 -10.50
CA ARG A 118 6.91 2.76 -10.56
C ARG A 118 7.64 3.22 -9.31
N ALA A 119 7.80 2.38 -8.30
CA ALA A 119 8.32 2.78 -6.99
C ALA A 119 9.67 3.49 -7.10
N ALA A 120 10.58 2.98 -7.94
CA ALA A 120 11.90 3.56 -8.18
C ALA A 120 11.87 4.98 -8.80
N GLN A 121 10.76 5.39 -9.43
CA GLN A 121 10.60 6.75 -9.96
C GLN A 121 10.35 7.77 -8.84
N PHE A 122 9.76 7.34 -7.72
CA PHE A 122 9.36 8.19 -6.60
C PHE A 122 10.27 8.04 -5.38
N ILE A 123 10.74 6.82 -5.11
CA ILE A 123 11.60 6.47 -3.99
C ILE A 123 13.01 6.32 -4.55
N ARG A 124 13.78 7.40 -4.46
CA ARG A 124 15.18 7.43 -4.87
C ARG A 124 16.00 8.21 -3.87
N TRP A 125 17.24 7.76 -3.70
CA TRP A 125 18.20 8.47 -2.89
C TRP A 125 18.48 9.86 -3.50
N PRO A 126 18.59 10.92 -2.68
CA PRO A 126 18.93 12.24 -3.18
C PRO A 126 20.31 12.27 -3.86
N GLY A 127 20.43 13.02 -4.95
CA GLY A 127 21.72 13.27 -5.60
C GLY A 127 22.62 14.19 -4.77
N SER A 128 23.88 14.39 -5.19
CA SER A 128 24.87 15.15 -4.41
C SER A 128 24.42 16.56 -4.01
N ARG A 129 23.85 17.33 -4.97
CA ARG A 129 23.34 18.68 -4.72
C ARG A 129 22.15 18.69 -3.76
N GLU A 130 21.23 17.75 -3.92
CA GLU A 130 20.06 17.61 -3.04
C GLU A 130 20.49 17.19 -1.62
N CYS A 131 21.52 16.33 -1.50
CA CYS A 131 22.11 15.98 -0.21
C CYS A 131 22.70 17.20 0.51
N GLU A 132 23.42 18.07 -0.19
CA GLU A 132 23.99 19.28 0.40
C GLU A 132 22.90 20.23 0.93
N GLU A 133 21.82 20.39 0.17
CA GLU A 133 20.65 21.14 0.60
C GLU A 133 20.01 20.53 1.86
N LEU A 134 19.77 19.22 1.86
CA LEU A 134 19.19 18.51 3.00
C LEU A 134 20.04 18.66 4.26
N ARG A 135 21.38 18.53 4.15
CA ARG A 135 22.31 18.76 5.27
C ARG A 135 22.17 20.16 5.84
N ARG A 136 22.15 21.17 4.98
CA ARG A 136 21.97 22.56 5.40
C ARG A 136 20.63 22.76 6.10
N LEU A 137 19.55 22.20 5.58
CA LEU A 137 18.20 22.31 6.16
C LEU A 137 18.11 21.65 7.55
N PHE A 138 18.65 20.45 7.71
CA PHE A 138 18.70 19.76 9.00
C PHE A 138 19.57 20.50 10.02
N PHE A 139 20.73 21.01 9.60
CA PHE A 139 21.62 21.78 10.47
C PHE A 139 20.97 23.10 10.90
N CYS A 140 20.42 23.89 9.97
CA CYS A 140 19.79 25.17 10.28
C CYS A 140 18.59 25.02 11.23
N LYS A 141 17.80 23.95 11.10
CA LYS A 141 16.58 23.77 11.91
C LYS A 141 16.82 23.04 13.23
N TYR A 142 17.71 22.04 13.25
CA TYR A 142 17.87 21.12 14.38
C TYR A 142 19.31 21.06 14.92
N GLY A 143 20.26 21.79 14.33
CA GLY A 143 21.67 21.74 14.73
C GLY A 143 22.37 20.42 14.41
N LEU A 144 21.76 19.57 13.57
CA LEU A 144 22.29 18.24 13.25
C LEU A 144 23.16 18.30 11.98
N PRO A 145 24.49 18.12 12.08
CA PRO A 145 25.37 18.13 10.92
C PRO A 145 25.23 16.85 10.08
N GLU A 146 25.52 16.95 8.79
CA GLU A 146 25.64 15.82 7.84
C GLU A 146 24.40 14.93 7.62
N VAL A 147 23.25 15.31 8.16
CA VAL A 147 21.99 14.57 8.02
C VAL A 147 21.38 14.78 6.64
N VAL A 148 21.05 13.69 5.95
CA VAL A 148 20.27 13.73 4.71
C VAL A 148 18.89 13.09 4.84
N GLY A 149 18.67 12.32 5.91
CA GLY A 149 17.39 11.71 6.20
C GLY A 149 17.35 11.07 7.59
N ILE A 150 16.14 10.76 8.02
CA ILE A 150 15.82 10.11 9.28
C ILE A 150 15.30 8.71 8.96
N ILE A 151 15.77 7.71 9.69
CA ILE A 151 15.29 6.33 9.56
C ILE A 151 14.51 5.91 10.80
N ASP A 152 13.41 5.23 10.55
CA ASP A 152 12.62 4.57 11.60
C ASP A 152 12.12 3.20 11.11
N GLY A 153 11.85 2.31 12.06
CA GLY A 153 11.34 0.97 11.82
C GLY A 153 9.94 0.78 12.38
N THR A 154 9.08 0.04 11.67
CA THR A 154 7.75 -0.33 12.14
C THR A 154 7.50 -1.82 11.98
N TYR A 155 6.86 -2.43 12.98
CA TYR A 155 6.40 -3.81 12.89
C TYR A 155 5.03 -3.87 12.22
N CYS A 156 5.01 -4.30 10.96
CA CYS A 156 3.80 -4.54 10.19
C CYS A 156 3.25 -5.93 10.51
N ARG A 157 2.14 -6.00 11.24
CA ARG A 157 1.49 -7.27 11.57
C ARG A 157 1.03 -8.01 10.31
N ILE A 158 1.31 -9.30 10.25
CA ILE A 158 0.91 -10.18 9.16
C ILE A 158 0.04 -11.32 9.69
N LEU A 159 -0.69 -11.97 8.78
CA LEU A 159 -1.30 -13.27 9.08
C LEU A 159 -0.20 -14.31 9.31
N ARG A 160 -0.52 -15.36 10.06
CA ARG A 160 0.40 -16.48 10.29
C ARG A 160 0.91 -17.00 8.94
N PRO A 161 2.21 -16.92 8.66
CA PRO A 161 2.78 -17.42 7.42
C PRO A 161 2.78 -18.96 7.45
N ALA A 162 2.63 -19.59 6.28
CA ALA A 162 2.69 -21.05 6.16
C ALA A 162 4.12 -21.61 6.28
N HIS A 163 5.13 -20.77 6.02
CA HIS A 163 6.54 -21.14 6.00
C HIS A 163 7.34 -20.16 6.87
N ASN A 164 8.41 -20.65 7.51
CA ASN A 164 9.32 -19.86 8.35
C ASN A 164 8.60 -19.01 9.42
N GLU A 165 7.58 -19.59 10.05
CA GLU A 165 6.73 -18.90 11.03
C GLU A 165 7.53 -18.33 12.21
N GLN A 166 8.46 -19.13 12.74
CA GLN A 166 9.27 -18.79 13.91
C GLN A 166 10.11 -17.53 13.67
N GLY A 167 10.65 -17.35 12.46
CA GLY A 167 11.41 -16.16 12.08
C GLY A 167 10.56 -14.89 12.10
N LEU A 168 9.25 -15.00 11.86
CA LEU A 168 8.35 -13.85 11.71
C LEU A 168 7.64 -13.44 13.01
N VAL A 169 7.87 -14.14 14.12
CA VAL A 169 7.33 -13.74 15.43
C VAL A 169 8.16 -12.59 15.99
N CYS A 170 7.51 -11.46 16.27
CA CYS A 170 8.16 -10.34 16.98
C CYS A 170 8.18 -10.56 18.49
N ARG A 171 8.91 -9.70 19.21
CA ARG A 171 8.99 -9.70 20.68
C ARG A 171 7.61 -9.64 21.37
N ASN A 172 6.62 -9.04 20.72
CA ASN A 172 5.25 -8.92 21.24
C ASN A 172 4.39 -10.18 20.95
N GLY A 173 4.97 -11.26 20.47
CA GLY A 173 4.33 -12.56 20.31
C GLY A 173 3.39 -12.70 19.10
N TYR A 174 3.36 -11.72 18.18
CA TYR A 174 2.59 -11.79 16.94
C TYR A 174 3.48 -11.87 15.70
N HIS A 175 2.96 -12.42 14.60
CA HIS A 175 3.66 -12.44 13.32
C HIS A 175 3.73 -11.05 12.70
N SER A 176 4.92 -10.62 12.30
CA SER A 176 5.14 -9.33 11.68
C SER A 176 6.34 -9.31 10.74
N LEU A 177 6.35 -8.32 9.86
CA LEU A 177 7.51 -7.87 9.12
C LEU A 177 8.07 -6.62 9.79
N ASN A 178 9.38 -6.56 9.96
CA ASN A 178 10.05 -5.33 10.36
C ASN A 178 10.32 -4.50 9.10
N VAL A 179 9.67 -3.35 9.01
CA VAL A 179 9.77 -2.45 7.84
C VAL A 179 10.54 -1.21 8.25
N GLY A 180 11.69 -0.98 7.62
CA GLY A 180 12.48 0.24 7.77
C GLY A 180 12.15 1.26 6.68
N MET A 181 12.15 2.54 7.02
CA MET A 181 11.94 3.62 6.05
C MET A 181 12.83 4.83 6.36
N VAL A 182 13.46 5.38 5.32
CA VAL A 182 14.16 6.67 5.40
C VAL A 182 13.27 7.77 4.83
N VAL A 183 13.13 8.85 5.57
CA VAL A 183 12.38 10.05 5.17
C VAL A 183 13.29 11.27 5.26
N ASP A 184 13.24 12.14 4.26
CA ASP A 184 14.03 13.37 4.24
C ASP A 184 13.35 14.55 4.97
N TYR A 185 14.02 15.70 4.96
CA TYR A 185 13.50 16.95 5.55
C TYR A 185 12.14 17.38 4.98
N HIS A 186 11.91 17.13 3.69
CA HIS A 186 10.67 17.47 2.97
C HIS A 186 9.58 16.41 3.11
N LYS A 187 9.77 15.42 3.98
CA LYS A 187 8.85 14.29 4.19
C LYS A 187 8.73 13.37 2.97
N LYS A 188 9.71 13.37 2.08
CA LYS A 188 9.80 12.41 0.97
C LYS A 188 10.42 11.12 1.46
N VAL A 189 9.81 10.01 1.08
CA VAL A 189 10.37 8.67 1.31
C VAL A 189 11.55 8.47 0.38
N ARG A 190 12.72 8.18 0.94
CA ARG A 190 13.99 8.01 0.20
C ARG A 190 14.42 6.56 0.09
N TRP A 191 13.96 5.72 1.01
CA TRP A 191 14.24 4.29 1.03
C TRP A 191 13.20 3.57 1.86
N VAL A 192 12.87 2.34 1.47
CA VAL A 192 11.99 1.42 2.20
C VAL A 192 12.56 0.02 2.08
N CYS A 193 12.63 -0.71 3.19
CA CYS A 193 12.91 -2.14 3.18
C CYS A 193 11.89 -2.87 4.05
N ALA A 194 11.25 -3.89 3.48
CA ALA A 194 10.27 -4.74 4.15
C ALA A 194 10.71 -6.22 4.23
N TYR A 195 12.02 -6.48 4.06
CA TYR A 195 12.59 -7.82 3.99
C TYR A 195 12.88 -8.42 5.37
N TRP A 196 12.96 -7.58 6.41
CA TRP A 196 13.39 -8.05 7.72
C TRP A 196 12.29 -8.83 8.43
N LEU A 197 12.66 -10.03 8.87
CA LEU A 197 11.80 -10.90 9.65
C LEU A 197 11.39 -10.21 10.98
N GLY A 198 10.20 -10.53 11.51
CA GLY A 198 9.72 -9.96 12.77
C GLY A 198 10.64 -10.22 13.98
N SER A 199 11.44 -11.29 13.94
CA SER A 199 12.46 -11.59 14.95
C SER A 199 13.78 -10.83 14.76
N ALA A 200 14.00 -10.21 13.59
CA ALA A 200 15.20 -9.43 13.31
C ALA A 200 15.24 -8.20 14.23
N TYR A 201 16.20 -8.22 15.16
CA TYR A 201 16.39 -7.17 16.14
C TYR A 201 16.75 -5.85 15.46
N GLU A 202 16.26 -4.76 16.06
CA GLU A 202 16.49 -3.38 15.69
C GLU A 202 17.98 -3.02 15.44
N SER A 203 18.97 -3.77 15.95
CA SER A 203 20.41 -3.44 15.76
C SER A 203 20.97 -3.76 14.37
N ARG A 204 20.29 -4.57 13.54
CA ARG A 204 20.78 -4.95 12.21
C ARG A 204 20.61 -3.89 11.13
N GLN A 205 20.09 -2.72 11.46
CA GLN A 205 19.84 -1.67 10.45
C GLN A 205 21.08 -0.84 10.08
N GLY A 206 22.29 -1.13 10.58
CA GLY A 206 23.52 -0.43 10.14
C GLY A 206 23.49 1.09 10.33
N VAL A 207 22.78 1.60 11.35
CA VAL A 207 22.64 3.05 11.56
C VAL A 207 23.18 3.46 12.92
N ARG A 208 24.13 4.39 12.93
CA ARG A 208 24.66 5.02 14.15
C ARG A 208 23.50 5.62 14.97
N LYS A 209 23.40 5.21 16.24
CA LYS A 209 22.52 5.88 17.21
C LYS A 209 23.10 7.24 17.55
N HIS A 210 22.34 8.32 17.38
CA HIS A 210 22.70 9.62 17.95
C HIS A 210 22.20 9.71 19.41
N SER A 211 22.86 10.52 20.23
CA SER A 211 22.59 10.72 21.67
C SER A 211 21.24 11.37 22.00
N LEU A 212 20.43 11.70 21.00
CA LEU A 212 19.08 12.23 21.14
C LEU A 212 18.11 11.07 20.86
N GLY A 213 17.40 10.61 21.90
CA GLY A 213 16.72 9.32 21.98
C GLY A 213 15.97 8.83 20.73
N ARG A 214 15.99 7.50 20.52
CA ARG A 214 15.32 6.69 19.48
C ARG A 214 15.51 7.09 18.00
N LEU A 215 15.96 8.30 17.68
CA LEU A 215 16.11 8.76 16.31
C LEU A 215 17.41 8.23 15.71
N ARG A 216 17.30 7.55 14.57
CA ARG A 216 18.45 7.10 13.77
C ARG A 216 18.59 8.01 12.57
N ILE A 217 19.83 8.34 12.23
CA ILE A 217 20.16 9.39 11.27
C ILE A 217 21.01 8.77 10.17
N CYS A 218 20.65 8.99 8.91
CA CYS A 218 21.47 8.57 7.78
C CYS A 218 22.44 9.69 7.37
N SER A 219 23.75 9.40 7.44
CA SER A 219 24.82 10.16 6.78
C SER A 219 25.21 9.49 5.46
N ARG A 220 26.18 10.06 4.74
CA ARG A 220 26.67 9.52 3.45
C ARG A 220 27.28 8.11 3.59
N ASP A 221 27.85 7.79 4.74
CA ASP A 221 28.51 6.50 5.01
C ASP A 221 27.52 5.38 5.35
N VAL A 222 26.37 5.73 5.94
CA VAL A 222 25.27 4.78 6.23
C VAL A 222 24.68 4.19 4.94
N PHE A 223 24.84 4.89 3.80
CA PHE A 223 24.42 4.38 2.50
C PHE A 223 25.22 3.15 2.04
N ALA A 224 26.51 3.04 2.39
CA ALA A 224 27.31 1.87 2.01
C ALA A 224 26.76 0.61 2.71
N GLU A 225 26.49 0.70 4.02
CA GLU A 225 25.91 -0.40 4.80
C GLU A 225 24.46 -0.71 4.38
N VAL A 226 23.63 0.30 4.13
CA VAL A 226 22.22 0.09 3.73
C VAL A 226 22.08 -0.42 2.29
N ARG A 227 23.04 -0.14 1.41
CA ARG A 227 23.07 -0.62 0.02
C ARG A 227 23.50 -2.08 -0.07
N GLU A 228 24.45 -2.52 0.77
CA GLU A 228 24.91 -3.91 0.84
C GLU A 228 23.76 -4.89 1.16
N TYR A 229 22.73 -4.44 1.87
CA TYR A 229 21.52 -5.23 2.17
C TYR A 229 20.37 -5.11 1.15
N ALA A 230 20.54 -4.34 0.07
CA ALA A 230 19.50 -4.13 -0.95
C ALA A 230 19.80 -4.85 -2.28
N GLU A 231 21.00 -5.41 -2.43
CA GLU A 231 21.45 -6.15 -3.62
C GLU A 231 21.46 -7.69 -3.43
N ASP A 232 21.02 -8.20 -2.27
CA ASP A 232 20.76 -9.63 -1.95
C ASP A 232 19.25 -9.94 -1.86
#